data_AF-A0A1Q3APB8-F1
#
_entry.id   AF-A0A1Q3APB8-F1
#
_cell.length_a   1.000
_cell.length_b   1.000
_cell.length_c   1.000
_cell.angle_alpha   90.00
_cell.angle_beta   90.00
_cell.angle_gamma   90.00
#
_symmetry.space_group_name_H-M   'P 1'
#
loop_
_entity.id
_entity.type
_entity.pdbx_description
1 polymer ?
#
loop_
_entity_poly.entity_id
_entity_poly.type
_entity_poly.pdbx_seq_one_letter_code
_entity_poly.pdbx_strand_id
1 'polypeptide(L)'
;MVLSGVIANDNCVKADKVSIELLVLGLVSDVYTYNVYINGLCKQNNVVAGISMITGTEELGCKPNIITYNIVLEVLFKGEKLSRASELMTEMKMKEIGLNLLTYKIMINGLVSKCEIIEVSYLLKKVWTTVHVLRVRKLKKLG
;
A
#
# COMPACT_ATOMS: atom_id res chain seq x y z
N MET A 1 -6.10 18.05 6.75
CA MET A 1 -5.27 19.26 6.53
C MET A 1 -4.26 19.52 7.65
N VAL A 2 -4.59 19.22 8.92
CA VAL A 2 -3.65 19.39 10.05
C VAL A 2 -2.48 18.39 10.02
N LEU A 3 -2.75 17.10 9.75
CA LEU A 3 -1.71 16.07 9.71
C LEU A 3 -0.69 16.27 8.56
N SER A 4 -1.13 16.70 7.37
CA SER A 4 -0.22 16.97 6.25
C SER A 4 0.80 18.06 6.56
N GLY A 5 0.44 19.04 7.39
CA GLY A 5 1.34 20.10 7.86
C GLY A 5 2.31 19.63 8.95
N VAL A 6 1.88 18.74 9.85
CA VAL A 6 2.75 18.18 10.92
C VAL A 6 3.79 17.22 10.34
N ILE A 7 3.41 16.41 9.35
CA ILE A 7 4.31 15.48 8.65
C ILE A 7 5.36 16.25 7.83
N ALA A 8 4.98 17.36 7.19
CA ALA A 8 5.91 18.18 6.41
C ALA A 8 7.01 18.85 7.26
N ASN A 9 6.84 18.89 8.59
CA ASN A 9 7.75 19.53 9.54
C ASN A 9 8.60 18.53 10.37
N ASP A 10 8.75 17.29 9.92
CA ASP A 10 9.64 16.25 10.52
C ASP A 10 9.42 15.96 12.02
N ASN A 11 8.21 16.22 12.52
CA ASN A 11 7.89 16.02 13.94
C ASN A 11 6.98 14.78 14.13
N CYS A 12 7.53 13.60 13.87
CA CYS A 12 6.80 12.31 13.91
C CYS A 12 6.11 12.06 15.26
N VAL A 13 6.77 12.42 16.37
CA VAL A 13 6.22 12.24 17.72
C VAL A 13 4.95 13.08 17.93
N LYS A 14 4.90 14.29 17.35
CA LYS A 14 3.68 15.10 17.36
C LYS A 14 2.63 14.55 16.41
N ALA A 15 3.04 13.96 15.29
CA ALA A 15 2.12 13.36 14.33
C ALA A 15 1.43 12.10 14.92
N ASP A 16 2.18 11.26 15.64
CA ASP A 16 1.65 10.11 16.41
C ASP A 16 0.72 10.57 17.55
N LYS A 17 1.10 11.63 18.25
CA LYS A 17 0.28 12.16 19.35
C LYS A 17 -1.02 12.80 18.83
N VAL A 18 -0.97 13.54 17.73
CA VAL A 18 -2.13 14.16 17.08
C VAL A 18 -3.02 13.09 16.43
N SER A 19 -2.46 12.02 15.86
CA SER A 19 -3.27 10.93 15.32
C SER A 19 -4.00 10.18 16.43
N ILE A 20 -3.34 9.91 17.56
CA ILE A 20 -3.96 9.31 18.76
C ILE A 20 -4.99 10.27 19.38
N GLU A 21 -4.73 11.58 19.47
CA GLU A 21 -5.72 12.56 19.96
C GLU A 21 -6.95 12.63 19.05
N LEU A 22 -6.77 12.64 17.72
CA LEU A 22 -7.89 12.58 16.78
C LEU A 22 -8.70 11.28 16.92
N LEU A 23 -8.01 10.18 17.24
CA LEU A 23 -8.59 8.87 17.58
C LEU A 23 -9.45 8.91 18.85
N VAL A 24 -8.93 9.52 19.92
CA VAL A 24 -9.60 9.64 21.23
C VAL A 24 -10.79 10.60 21.16
N LEU A 25 -10.74 11.58 20.27
CA LEU A 25 -11.81 12.55 20.05
C LEU A 25 -12.97 12.01 19.20
N GLY A 26 -12.93 10.74 18.75
CA GLY A 26 -14.01 10.13 17.97
C GLY A 26 -14.21 10.78 16.60
N LEU A 27 -13.23 11.58 16.14
CA LEU A 27 -13.21 12.10 14.79
C LEU A 27 -12.83 10.91 13.90
N VAL A 28 -13.82 10.38 13.19
CA VAL A 28 -13.67 9.25 12.27
C VAL A 28 -12.62 9.62 11.23
N SER A 29 -11.36 9.28 11.52
CA SER A 29 -10.26 9.37 10.59
C SER A 29 -10.56 8.36 9.50
N ASP A 30 -11.00 8.86 8.36
CA ASP A 30 -11.30 8.04 7.20
C ASP A 30 -10.03 7.35 6.66
N VAL A 31 -10.22 6.35 5.79
CA VAL A 31 -9.11 5.63 5.14
C VAL A 31 -8.17 6.61 4.41
N TYR A 32 -8.68 7.75 3.95
CA TYR A 32 -7.88 8.79 3.32
C TYR A 32 -6.88 9.43 4.31
N THR A 33 -7.33 9.76 5.52
CA THR A 33 -6.49 10.34 6.58
C THR A 33 -5.35 9.41 6.95
N TYR A 34 -5.63 8.11 7.09
CA TYR A 34 -4.60 7.10 7.34
C TYR A 34 -3.64 6.94 6.15
N ASN A 35 -4.14 6.99 4.92
CA ASN A 35 -3.28 6.92 3.74
C ASN A 35 -2.29 8.09 3.67
N VAL A 36 -2.73 9.31 4.00
CA VAL A 36 -1.85 10.48 4.08
C VAL A 36 -0.80 10.28 5.18
N TYR A 37 -1.20 9.74 6.33
CA TYR A 37 -0.32 9.49 7.46
C TYR A 37 0.76 8.45 7.15
N ILE A 38 0.33 7.29 6.65
CA ILE A 38 1.20 6.19 6.24
C ILE A 38 2.19 6.69 5.18
N ASN A 39 1.72 7.43 4.16
CA ASN A 39 2.59 8.01 3.14
C ASN A 39 3.65 8.96 3.73
N GLY A 40 3.26 9.74 4.75
CA GLY A 40 4.16 10.62 5.49
C GLY A 40 5.28 9.88 6.21
N LEU A 41 4.91 8.94 7.08
CA LEU A 41 5.85 8.10 7.83
C LEU A 41 6.80 7.34 6.90
N CYS A 42 6.23 6.80 5.83
CA CYS A 42 6.95 6.07 4.82
C CYS A 42 7.97 6.94 4.06
N LYS A 43 7.66 8.22 3.78
CA LYS A 43 8.61 9.17 3.17
C LYS A 43 9.77 9.57 4.09
N GLN A 44 9.58 9.45 5.40
CA GLN A 44 10.61 9.67 6.43
C GLN A 44 11.46 8.42 6.70
N ASN A 45 11.45 7.45 5.77
CA ASN A 45 12.14 6.17 5.88
C ASN A 45 11.69 5.30 7.08
N ASN A 46 10.59 5.66 7.73
CA ASN A 46 10.02 4.89 8.85
C ASN A 46 8.96 3.90 8.34
N VAL A 47 9.42 2.95 7.53
CA VAL A 47 8.54 1.95 6.90
C VAL A 47 7.91 1.01 7.92
N VAL A 48 8.61 0.75 9.03
CA VAL A 48 8.12 -0.09 10.14
C VAL A 48 6.89 0.54 10.79
N ALA A 49 6.92 1.84 11.07
CA ALA A 49 5.76 2.56 11.61
C ALA A 49 4.60 2.59 10.60
N GLY A 50 4.88 2.81 9.31
CA GLY A 50 3.85 2.77 8.25
C GLY A 50 3.11 1.43 8.16
N ILE A 51 3.81 0.32 8.37
CA ILE A 51 3.22 -1.03 8.42
C ILE A 51 2.44 -1.26 9.71
N SER A 52 2.98 -0.86 10.86
CA SER A 52 2.29 -0.97 12.14
C SER A 52 1.00 -0.14 12.18
N MET A 53 0.92 0.92 11.37
CA MET A 53 -0.29 1.71 11.21
C MET A 53 -1.36 0.97 10.39
N ILE A 54 -1.00 0.14 9.40
CA ILE A 54 -1.97 -0.72 8.70
C ILE A 54 -2.66 -1.66 9.71
N THR A 55 -1.88 -2.34 10.55
CA THR A 55 -2.43 -3.25 11.56
C THR A 55 -3.28 -2.52 12.59
N GLY A 56 -2.81 -1.35 13.06
CA GLY A 56 -3.60 -0.52 13.98
C GLY A 56 -4.92 -0.03 13.38
N THR A 57 -4.96 0.32 12.09
CA THR A 57 -6.22 0.72 11.43
C THR A 57 -7.24 -0.42 11.37
N GLU A 58 -6.79 -1.65 11.16
CA GLU A 58 -7.65 -2.84 11.12
C GLU A 58 -8.28 -3.16 12.48
N GLU A 59 -7.49 -3.07 13.55
CA GLU A 59 -7.97 -3.25 14.93
C GLU A 59 -9.04 -2.23 15.33
N LEU A 60 -8.98 -1.03 14.74
CA LEU A 60 -9.94 0.05 14.94
C LEU A 60 -11.16 -0.04 14.01
N GLY A 61 -11.31 -1.13 13.24
CA GLY A 61 -12.43 -1.35 12.33
C GLY A 61 -12.36 -0.55 11.02
N CYS A 62 -11.28 0.20 10.78
CA CYS A 62 -11.03 0.85 9.50
C CYS A 62 -10.34 -0.13 8.55
N LYS A 63 -11.04 -0.56 7.49
CA LYS A 63 -10.48 -1.51 6.52
C LYS A 63 -9.52 -0.81 5.55
N PRO A 64 -8.21 -1.12 5.57
CA PRO A 64 -7.27 -0.63 4.58
C PRO A 64 -7.71 -1.09 3.19
N ASN A 65 -7.56 -0.21 2.20
CA ASN A 65 -7.93 -0.51 0.82
C ASN A 65 -6.68 -0.60 -0.07
N ILE A 66 -6.88 -0.88 -1.35
CA ILE A 66 -5.77 -1.00 -2.31
C ILE A 66 -4.86 0.23 -2.36
N ILE A 67 -5.37 1.43 -2.06
CA ILE A 67 -4.57 2.65 -2.01
C ILE A 67 -3.59 2.59 -0.83
N THR A 68 -4.07 2.17 0.35
CA THR A 68 -3.24 2.00 1.55
C THR A 68 -2.07 1.07 1.30
N TYR A 69 -2.34 -0.11 0.74
CA TYR A 69 -1.31 -1.09 0.44
C TYR A 69 -0.34 -0.62 -0.66
N ASN A 70 -0.83 0.06 -1.69
CA ASN A 70 0.03 0.60 -2.76
C ASN A 70 1.04 1.62 -2.23
N ILE A 71 0.65 2.47 -1.28
CA ILE A 71 1.54 3.44 -0.63
C ILE A 71 2.69 2.72 0.07
N VAL A 72 2.37 1.70 0.87
CA VAL A 72 3.38 0.94 1.61
C VAL A 72 4.27 0.13 0.67
N LEU A 73 3.71 -0.49 -0.38
CA LEU A 73 4.50 -1.19 -1.40
C LEU A 73 5.51 -0.25 -2.08
N GLU A 74 5.08 0.94 -2.51
CA GLU A 74 5.96 1.90 -3.18
C GLU A 74 7.15 2.27 -2.29
N VAL A 75 6.90 2.40 -0.99
CA VAL A 75 7.93 2.78 -0.02
C VAL A 75 8.83 1.60 0.32
N LEU A 76 8.29 0.39 0.46
CA LEU A 76 9.09 -0.81 0.66
C LEU A 76 10.07 -1.04 -0.50
N PHE A 77 9.63 -0.80 -1.74
CA PHE A 77 10.51 -0.88 -2.90
C PHE A 77 11.56 0.25 -2.93
N LYS A 78 11.19 1.47 -2.55
CA LYS A 78 12.15 2.59 -2.41
C LYS A 78 13.19 2.35 -1.31
N GLY A 79 12.77 1.76 -0.19
CA GLY A 79 13.62 1.41 0.95
C GLY A 79 14.34 0.06 0.84
N GLU A 80 14.32 -0.57 -0.34
CA GLU A 80 15.01 -1.83 -0.65
C GLU A 80 14.57 -3.02 0.23
N LYS A 81 13.35 -2.99 0.76
CA LYS A 81 12.79 -4.04 1.63
C LYS A 81 11.97 -5.06 0.82
N LEU A 82 12.63 -5.74 -0.13
CA LEU A 82 11.98 -6.67 -1.08
C LEU A 82 11.22 -7.83 -0.40
N SER A 83 11.84 -8.49 0.59
CA SER A 83 11.21 -9.59 1.33
C SER A 83 9.88 -9.14 1.97
N ARG A 84 9.86 -7.97 2.61
CA ARG A 84 8.66 -7.44 3.23
C ARG A 84 7.61 -6.99 2.20
N ALA A 85 8.02 -6.51 1.03
CA ALA A 85 7.10 -6.22 -0.07
C ALA A 85 6.40 -7.49 -0.59
N SER A 86 7.11 -8.62 -0.65
CA SER A 86 6.56 -9.92 -1.05
C SER A 86 5.57 -10.48 -0.02
N GLU A 87 5.89 -10.36 1.28
CA GLU A 87 4.98 -10.70 2.37
C GLU A 87 3.69 -9.89 2.30
N LEU A 88 3.80 -8.57 2.13
CA LEU A 88 2.63 -7.68 2.02
C LEU A 88 1.76 -8.05 0.81
N MET A 89 2.36 -8.47 -0.30
CA MET A 89 1.61 -8.96 -1.46
C MET A 89 0.86 -10.26 -1.15
N THR A 90 1.47 -11.15 -0.37
CA THR A 90 0.83 -12.41 0.05
C THR A 90 -0.34 -12.10 0.98
N GLU A 91 -0.18 -11.16 1.90
CA GLU A 91 -1.24 -10.65 2.76
C GLU A 91 -2.42 -10.07 1.96
N MET A 92 -2.15 -9.21 0.96
CA MET A 92 -3.19 -8.66 0.09
C MET A 92 -3.99 -9.76 -0.63
N LYS A 93 -3.32 -10.85 -1.06
CA LYS A 93 -4.00 -11.99 -1.70
C LYS A 93 -4.86 -12.76 -0.70
N MET A 94 -4.35 -13.01 0.50
CA MET A 94 -5.09 -13.69 1.57
C MET A 94 -6.32 -12.90 2.02
N LYS A 95 -6.23 -11.57 1.99
CA LYS A 95 -7.33 -10.63 2.28
C LYS A 95 -8.26 -10.38 1.08
N GLU A 96 -8.06 -11.10 -0.02
CA GLU A 96 -8.82 -10.97 -1.28
C GLU A 96 -8.88 -9.53 -1.84
N ILE A 97 -7.83 -8.74 -1.59
CA ILE A 97 -7.73 -7.37 -2.08
C ILE A 97 -7.40 -7.41 -3.57
N GLY A 98 -8.36 -7.01 -4.40
CA GLY A 98 -8.24 -7.02 -5.86
C GLY A 98 -7.15 -6.08 -6.37
N LEU A 99 -5.96 -6.63 -6.66
CA LEU A 99 -4.81 -5.90 -7.20
C LEU A 99 -5.17 -5.20 -8.52
N ASN A 100 -4.69 -3.96 -8.70
CA ASN A 100 -4.95 -3.15 -9.89
C ASN A 100 -3.66 -2.86 -10.67
N LEU A 101 -3.80 -2.20 -11.83
CA LEU A 101 -2.66 -1.87 -12.70
C LEU A 101 -1.59 -1.04 -11.98
N LEU A 102 -1.99 -0.14 -11.08
CA LEU A 102 -1.06 0.65 -10.30
C LEU A 102 -0.22 -0.23 -9.37
N THR A 103 -0.83 -1.21 -8.70
CA THR A 103 -0.11 -2.16 -7.85
C THR A 103 0.97 -2.90 -8.65
N TYR A 104 0.60 -3.46 -9.79
CA TYR A 104 1.56 -4.16 -10.65
C TYR A 104 2.65 -3.25 -11.20
N LYS A 105 2.33 -1.99 -11.55
CA LYS A 105 3.31 -1.00 -12.00
C LYS A 105 4.35 -0.70 -10.91
N ILE A 106 3.90 -0.50 -9.66
CA ILE A 106 4.78 -0.27 -8.51
C ILE A 106 5.75 -1.45 -8.34
N MET A 107 5.23 -2.68 -8.42
CA MET A 107 6.04 -3.89 -8.29
C MET A 107 7.08 -4.04 -9.39
N ILE A 108 6.68 -3.89 -10.65
CA ILE A 108 7.60 -4.01 -11.79
C ILE A 108 8.69 -2.96 -11.67
N ASN A 109 8.34 -1.70 -11.37
CA ASN A 109 9.31 -0.63 -11.21
C ASN A 109 10.29 -0.92 -10.06
N GLY A 110 9.77 -1.37 -8.92
CA GLY A 110 10.58 -1.72 -7.75
C GLY A 110 11.55 -2.86 -8.03
N LEU A 111 11.07 -3.96 -8.61
CA LEU A 111 11.87 -5.13 -8.93
C LEU A 111 12.89 -4.88 -10.05
N VAL A 112 12.52 -4.14 -11.10
CA VAL A 112 13.43 -3.76 -12.19
C VAL A 112 14.54 -2.85 -11.67
N SER A 113 14.25 -1.95 -10.73
CA SER A 113 15.26 -1.09 -10.10
C SER A 113 16.25 -1.84 -9.20
N LYS A 114 15.95 -3.09 -8.82
CA LYS A 114 16.74 -3.90 -7.88
C LYS A 114 17.26 -5.23 -8.47
N CYS A 115 16.80 -5.59 -9.67
CA CYS A 115 17.20 -6.77 -10.45
C CYS A 115 17.14 -8.12 -9.72
N GLU A 116 15.93 -8.66 -9.59
CA GLU A 116 15.67 -10.09 -9.82
C GLU A 116 14.79 -10.24 -11.08
N ILE A 117 15.43 -10.48 -12.22
CA ILE A 117 14.77 -10.59 -13.54
C ILE A 117 13.69 -11.70 -13.55
N ILE A 118 13.89 -12.74 -12.74
CA ILE A 118 13.00 -13.90 -12.63
C ILE A 118 11.63 -13.49 -12.09
N GLU A 119 11.59 -12.70 -11.01
CA GLU A 119 10.36 -12.24 -10.35
C GLU A 119 9.52 -11.35 -11.29
N VAL A 120 10.19 -10.44 -12.02
CA VAL A 120 9.54 -9.57 -13.02
C VAL A 120 8.94 -10.39 -14.15
N SER A 121 9.67 -11.37 -14.67
CA SER A 121 9.18 -12.23 -15.75
C SER A 121 7.95 -13.05 -15.33
N TYR A 122 7.93 -13.53 -14.08
CA TYR A 122 6.80 -14.24 -13.49
C TYR A 122 5.57 -13.33 -13.37
N LEU A 123 5.77 -12.10 -12.86
CA LEU A 123 4.69 -11.12 -12.73
C LEU A 123 4.11 -10.69 -14.08
N LEU A 124 4.96 -10.46 -15.09
CA LEU A 124 4.52 -10.12 -16.44
C LEU A 124 3.65 -11.23 -17.04
N LYS A 125 4.05 -12.51 -16.89
CA LYS A 125 3.23 -13.66 -17.30
C LYS A 125 1.87 -13.68 -16.59
N LYS A 126 1.84 -13.37 -15.28
CA LYS A 126 0.62 -13.36 -14.47
C LYS A 126 -0.34 -12.21 -14.82
N VAL A 127 0.19 -11.02 -15.11
CA VAL A 127 -0.61 -9.89 -15.59
C VAL A 127 -1.19 -10.20 -16.97
N TRP A 128 -0.36 -10.79 -17.86
CA TRP A 128 -0.80 -11.19 -19.19
C TRP A 128 -1.97 -12.17 -19.15
N THR A 129 -1.90 -13.22 -18.31
CA THR A 129 -3.00 -14.19 -18.16
C THR A 129 -4.24 -13.54 -17.57
N THR A 130 -4.11 -12.68 -16.56
CA THR A 130 -5.26 -12.01 -15.93
C THR A 130 -5.98 -11.09 -16.90
N VAL A 131 -5.26 -10.25 -17.64
CA VAL A 131 -5.83 -9.33 -18.63
C VAL A 131 -6.41 -10.08 -19.83
N HIS A 132 -5.73 -11.13 -20.31
CA HIS A 132 -6.23 -11.95 -21.41
C HIS A 132 -7.52 -12.69 -21.03
N VAL A 133 -7.58 -13.32 -19.85
CA VAL A 133 -8.78 -14.01 -19.35
C VAL A 133 -9.95 -13.04 -19.17
N LEU A 134 -9.71 -11.85 -18.62
CA LEU A 134 -10.76 -10.82 -18.47
C LEU A 134 -11.28 -10.33 -19.83
N ARG A 135 -10.39 -10.13 -20.81
CA ARG A 135 -10.76 -9.73 -22.19
C ARG A 135 -11.58 -10.81 -22.89
N VAL A 136 -11.18 -12.08 -22.78
CA VAL A 136 -11.92 -13.22 -23.35
C VAL A 136 -13.28 -13.40 -22.67
N ARG A 137 -13.37 -13.26 -21.34
CA ARG A 137 -14.64 -13.33 -20.60
C ARG A 137 -15.60 -12.20 -20.96
N LYS A 138 -15.09 -11.00 -21.23
CA LYS A 138 -15.92 -9.85 -21.65
C LYS A 138 -16.48 -10.05 -23.06
N LEU A 139 -15.68 -10.62 -23.97
CA LEU A 139 -16.13 -10.96 -25.33
C LEU A 139 -17.18 -12.08 -25.35
N LYS A 140 -17.05 -13.08 -24.47
CA LYS A 140 -18.06 -14.16 -24.33
C LYS A 140 -19.39 -13.74 -23.67
N LYS A 141 -19.46 -12.56 -23.05
CA LYS A 141 -20.70 -12.02 -22.45
C LYS A 141 -21.46 -11.06 -23.37
N LEU A 142 -20.87 -10.70 -24.52
CA LEU A 142 -21.40 -9.71 -25.46
C LEU A 142 -21.87 -10.31 -26.79
N GLY A 143 -21.89 -11.64 -26.91
CA GLY A 143 -22.47 -12.40 -28.02
C GLY A 143 -23.35 -13.51 -27.46
#